data_AF-A0A7J4PMW4-F1
#
_entry.id   AF-A0A7J4PMW4-F1
#
_cell.length_a   1.000
_cell.length_b   1.000
_cell.length_c   1.000
_cell.angle_alpha   90.00
_cell.angle_beta   90.00
_cell.angle_gamma   90.00
#
_symmetry.space_group_name_H-M   'P 1'
#
loop_
_entity.id
_entity.type
_entity.pdbx_description
1 polymer ?
#
loop_
_entity_poly.entity_id
_entity_poly.type
_entity_poly.pdbx_seq_one_letter_code
_entity_poly.pdbx_strand_id
1 'polypeptide(L)'
;MRIWDIPPEKMCRQHLLGEHRELHAMWSIITNNKKAYANHPETRRWRGKLKALFLRHEALVEEMLRRGYKHHSPLDPELATGKAVQDEFVYSYEEQVKTLRERGCDCRV
;
A
#
# COMPACT_ATOMS: atom_id res chain seq x y z
N MET A 1 1.16 10.48 -0.07
CA MET A 1 0.93 9.06 -0.39
C MET A 1 1.96 8.20 0.29
N ARG A 2 1.56 7.08 0.89
CA ARG A 2 2.47 6.13 1.52
C ARG A 2 1.90 4.72 1.41
N ILE A 3 2.74 3.77 1.03
CA ILE A 3 2.49 2.34 1.14
C ILE A 3 3.55 1.79 2.07
N TRP A 4 3.13 1.18 3.18
CA TRP A 4 4.07 0.68 4.17
C TRP A 4 4.64 -0.66 3.71
N ASP A 5 5.94 -0.85 3.90
CA ASP A 5 6.59 -2.17 3.73
C ASP A 5 6.48 -3.00 5.02
N ILE A 6 5.42 -2.73 5.81
CA ILE A 6 5.08 -3.38 7.07
C ILE A 6 3.96 -4.39 6.81
N PRO A 7 4.00 -5.60 7.40
CA PRO A 7 2.90 -6.56 7.30
C PRO A 7 1.56 -5.98 7.79
N PRO A 8 0.44 -6.13 7.04
CA PRO A 8 -0.85 -5.53 7.39
C PRO A 8 -1.36 -5.87 8.79
N GLU A 9 -1.10 -7.09 9.26
CA GLU A 9 -1.48 -7.56 10.59
C GLU A 9 -0.78 -6.77 11.71
N LYS A 10 0.37 -6.16 11.44
CA LYS A 10 1.06 -5.30 12.40
C LYS A 10 0.53 -3.87 12.42
N MET A 11 -0.24 -3.45 11.43
CA MET A 11 -0.75 -2.08 11.37
C MET A 11 -2.00 -1.90 12.22
N CYS A 12 -2.13 -0.76 12.91
CA CYS A 12 -3.38 -0.37 13.56
C CYS A 12 -4.47 -0.08 12.51
N ARG A 13 -5.72 0.11 12.96
CA ARG A 13 -6.85 0.43 12.06
C ARG A 13 -6.57 1.63 11.16
N GLN A 14 -6.04 2.71 11.71
CA GLN A 14 -5.81 3.95 10.96
C GLN A 14 -4.77 3.75 9.84
N HIS A 15 -3.67 3.05 10.12
CA HIS A 15 -2.63 2.80 9.12
C HIS A 15 -3.06 1.77 8.07
N LEU A 16 -3.79 0.72 8.47
CA LEU A 16 -4.34 -0.27 7.54
C LEU A 16 -5.31 0.37 6.53
N LEU A 17 -6.32 1.10 7.03
CA LEU A 17 -7.32 1.75 6.17
C LEU A 17 -6.73 2.95 5.41
N GLY A 18 -5.80 3.67 6.02
CA GLY A 18 -5.09 4.77 5.38
C GLY A 18 -4.25 4.30 4.21
N GLU A 19 -3.50 3.20 4.38
CA GLU A 19 -2.74 2.59 3.30
C GLU A 19 -3.65 2.12 2.17
N HIS A 20 -4.72 1.40 2.48
CA HIS A 20 -5.70 0.94 1.48
C HIS A 20 -6.20 2.10 0.61
N ARG A 21 -6.55 3.24 1.22
CA ARG A 21 -6.99 4.44 0.48
C ARG A 21 -5.91 5.04 -0.40
N GLU A 22 -4.69 5.20 0.12
CA GLU A 22 -3.57 5.77 -0.64
C GLU A 22 -3.09 4.82 -1.76
N LEU A 23 -3.23 3.51 -1.56
CA LEU A 23 -2.99 2.49 -2.58
C LEU A 23 -3.95 2.67 -3.76
N HIS A 24 -5.25 2.85 -3.51
CA HIS A 24 -6.24 3.12 -4.55
C HIS A 24 -5.91 4.39 -5.36
N ALA A 25 -5.48 5.45 -4.67
CA ALA A 25 -5.05 6.68 -5.34
C ALA A 25 -3.86 6.41 -6.27
N MET A 26 -2.86 5.65 -5.80
CA MET A 26 -1.68 5.30 -6.57
C MET A 26 -2.00 4.41 -7.77
N TRP A 27 -2.83 3.38 -7.56
CA TRP A 27 -3.34 2.52 -8.62
C TRP A 27 -3.96 3.36 -9.73
N SER A 28 -4.88 4.27 -9.38
CA SER A 28 -5.54 5.15 -10.35
C SER A 28 -4.57 6.09 -11.07
N ILE A 29 -3.56 6.62 -10.38
CA ILE A 29 -2.54 7.47 -11.02
C ILE A 29 -1.78 6.70 -12.09
N ILE A 30 -1.34 5.46 -11.79
CA ILE A 30 -0.53 4.65 -12.70
C ILE A 30 -1.39 4.11 -13.86
N THR A 31 -2.55 3.52 -13.58
CA THR A 31 -3.40 2.89 -14.60
C THR A 31 -4.04 3.89 -15.56
N ASN A 32 -4.33 5.11 -15.09
CA ASN A 32 -4.94 6.15 -15.92
C ASN A 32 -3.92 7.19 -16.41
N ASN A 33 -2.61 6.95 -16.22
CA ASN A 33 -1.52 7.85 -16.60
C ASN A 33 -1.75 9.32 -16.17
N LYS A 34 -2.24 9.51 -14.92
CA LYS A 34 -2.53 10.85 -14.40
C LYS A 34 -1.22 11.60 -14.13
N LYS A 35 -1.21 12.91 -14.40
CA LYS A 35 -0.03 13.78 -14.20
C LYS A 35 0.17 14.19 -12.72
N ALA A 36 -0.91 14.39 -11.99
CA ALA A 36 -0.84 14.78 -10.57
C ALA A 36 -0.24 13.64 -9.74
N TYR A 37 0.74 13.98 -8.88
CA TYR A 37 1.49 13.02 -8.05
C TYR A 37 2.24 11.92 -8.83
N ALA A 38 2.33 12.02 -10.15
CA ALA A 38 3.06 11.08 -11.01
C ALA A 38 4.55 10.94 -10.64
N ASN A 39 5.13 12.03 -10.12
CA ASN A 39 6.54 12.17 -9.74
C ASN A 39 6.77 11.97 -8.24
N HIS A 40 5.73 11.72 -7.44
CA HIS A 40 5.89 11.42 -6.02
C HIS A 40 6.76 10.17 -5.85
N PRO A 41 7.71 10.12 -4.89
CA PRO A 41 8.63 8.99 -4.72
C PRO A 41 7.91 7.63 -4.65
N GLU A 42 6.86 7.53 -3.85
CA GLU A 42 6.00 6.34 -3.83
C GLU A 42 5.41 6.01 -5.21
N THR A 43 4.75 6.94 -5.91
CA THR A 43 4.19 6.64 -7.23
C THR A 43 5.24 6.10 -8.21
N ARG A 44 6.45 6.67 -8.19
CA ARG A 44 7.56 6.20 -9.03
C ARG A 44 7.99 4.78 -8.69
N ARG A 45 8.10 4.46 -7.39
CA ARG A 45 8.47 3.14 -6.85
C ARG A 45 7.60 1.98 -7.36
N TRP A 46 6.34 2.27 -7.70
CA TRP A 46 5.37 1.28 -8.16
C TRP A 46 5.17 1.22 -9.67
N ARG A 47 5.81 2.10 -10.46
CA ARG A 47 5.75 2.02 -11.93
C ARG A 47 6.39 0.72 -12.42
N GLY A 48 5.67 -0.01 -13.28
CA GLY A 48 6.08 -1.33 -13.76
C GLY A 48 5.92 -2.46 -12.73
N LYS A 49 5.33 -2.19 -11.57
CA LYS A 49 5.10 -3.15 -10.48
C LYS A 49 3.61 -3.20 -10.07
N LEU A 50 2.68 -3.02 -11.02
CA LEU A 50 1.24 -3.03 -10.73
C LEU A 50 0.77 -4.39 -10.18
N LYS A 51 1.37 -5.50 -10.64
CA LYS A 51 1.11 -6.82 -10.07
C LYS A 51 1.49 -6.89 -8.58
N ALA A 52 2.64 -6.36 -8.20
CA ALA A 52 3.02 -6.25 -6.79
C ALA A 52 2.04 -5.37 -5.99
N LEU A 53 1.60 -4.24 -6.57
CA LEU A 53 0.66 -3.32 -5.93
C LEU A 53 -0.71 -3.98 -5.70
N PHE A 54 -1.17 -4.75 -6.67
CA PHE A 54 -2.39 -5.56 -6.58
C PHE A 54 -2.27 -6.59 -5.44
N LEU A 55 -1.17 -7.35 -5.37
CA LEU A 55 -0.95 -8.32 -4.29
C LEU A 55 -0.89 -7.64 -2.92
N ARG A 56 -0.31 -6.44 -2.84
CA ARG A 56 -0.33 -5.64 -1.61
C ARG A 56 -1.75 -5.24 -1.22
N HIS A 57 -2.60 -4.85 -2.18
CA HIS A 57 -4.01 -4.58 -1.93
C HIS A 57 -4.72 -5.81 -1.36
N GLU A 58 -4.54 -6.98 -1.97
CA GLU A 58 -5.17 -8.21 -1.49
C GLU A 58 -4.75 -8.55 -0.05
N ALA A 59 -3.49 -8.36 0.30
CA ALA A 59 -3.02 -8.54 1.68
C ALA A 59 -3.67 -7.55 2.68
N LEU A 60 -3.89 -6.29 2.27
CA LEU A 60 -4.63 -5.33 3.08
C LEU A 60 -6.09 -5.77 3.25
N VAL A 61 -6.73 -6.21 2.16
CA VAL A 61 -8.12 -6.67 2.17
C VAL A 61 -8.29 -7.90 3.03
N GLU A 62 -7.39 -8.88 2.93
CA GLU A 62 -7.41 -10.09 3.78
C GLU A 62 -7.39 -9.71 5.25
N GLU A 63 -6.49 -8.81 5.65
CA GLU A 63 -6.41 -8.34 7.03
C GLU A 63 -7.65 -7.53 7.43
N MET A 64 -8.22 -6.74 6.52
CA MET A 64 -9.46 -6.01 6.76
C MET A 64 -10.63 -6.97 7.01
N LEU A 65 -10.77 -8.01 6.20
CA LEU A 65 -11.80 -9.04 6.34
C LEU A 65 -11.61 -9.82 7.65
N ARG A 66 -10.37 -10.16 8.00
CA ARG A 66 -10.04 -10.83 9.26
C ARG A 66 -10.44 -10.01 10.49
N ARG A 67 -10.38 -8.67 10.39
CA ARG A 67 -10.85 -7.73 11.43
C ARG A 67 -12.35 -7.44 11.38
N GLY A 68 -13.10 -8.07 10.47
CA GLY A 68 -14.54 -7.87 10.30
C GLY A 68 -14.94 -6.61 9.54
N TYR A 69 -14.02 -5.96 8.82
CA TYR A 69 -14.38 -4.84 7.96
C TYR A 69 -15.02 -5.35 6.66
N LYS A 70 -15.97 -4.58 6.14
CA LYS A 70 -16.57 -4.84 4.84
C LYS A 70 -15.77 -4.11 3.76
N HIS A 71 -15.28 -4.85 2.77
CA HIS A 71 -14.54 -4.30 1.64
C HIS A 71 -15.38 -4.39 0.36
N HIS A 72 -15.47 -3.29 -0.40
CA HIS A 72 -16.35 -3.16 -1.57
C HIS A 72 -15.68 -2.49 -2.78
N SER A 73 -14.35 -2.42 -2.79
CA SER A 73 -13.57 -1.73 -3.81
C SER A 73 -12.43 -2.62 -4.33
N PRO A 74 -12.75 -3.78 -4.94
CA PRO A 74 -11.71 -4.62 -5.54
C PRO A 74 -10.97 -3.85 -6.65
N LEU A 75 -9.70 -4.18 -6.85
CA LEU A 75 -8.94 -3.72 -7.99
C LEU A 75 -9.19 -4.64 -9.19
N ASP A 76 -9.06 -4.09 -10.40
CA ASP A 76 -9.17 -4.85 -11.63
C ASP A 76 -7.93 -5.75 -11.82
N PRO A 77 -8.06 -7.09 -11.78
CA PRO A 77 -6.94 -7.99 -11.93
C PRO A 77 -6.32 -7.95 -13.34
N GLU A 78 -7.04 -7.51 -14.38
CA GLU A 78 -6.50 -7.43 -15.74
C GLU A 78 -5.40 -6.36 -15.85
N LEU A 79 -5.46 -5.32 -15.01
CA LEU A 79 -4.46 -4.25 -14.95
C LEU A 79 -3.24 -4.62 -14.09
N ALA A 80 -3.28 -5.75 -13.37
CA ALA A 80 -2.21 -6.22 -12.47
C ALA A 80 -1.00 -6.80 -13.23
N THR A 81 -0.30 -5.93 -13.97
CA THR A 81 0.80 -6.27 -14.87
C THR A 81 2.18 -5.89 -14.31
N GLY A 82 3.26 -6.36 -14.96
CA GLY A 82 4.64 -6.06 -14.55
C GLY A 82 5.16 -6.96 -13.43
N LYS A 83 6.15 -6.48 -12.67
CA LYS A 83 6.80 -7.26 -11.60
C LYS A 83 5.81 -7.57 -10.48
N ALA A 84 5.84 -8.81 -9.99
CA ALA A 84 5.03 -9.28 -8.86
C ALA A 84 5.65 -8.95 -7.49
N VAL A 85 6.90 -8.49 -7.47
CA VAL A 85 7.63 -8.16 -6.25
C VAL A 85 7.98 -6.68 -6.25
N GLN A 86 7.81 -6.05 -5.10
CA GLN A 86 8.34 -4.74 -4.77
C GLN A 86 9.70 -4.96 -4.09
N ASP A 87 10.76 -4.40 -4.67
CA ASP A 87 12.17 -4.59 -4.28
C ASP A 87 12.91 -3.26 -3.95
N GLU A 88 12.20 -2.15 -3.86
CA GLU A 88 12.75 -0.80 -3.65
C GLU A 88 12.10 -0.11 -2.46
N PHE A 89 12.87 0.55 -1.62
CA PHE A 89 12.36 1.26 -0.45
C PHE A 89 12.49 2.77 -0.64
N VAL A 90 11.42 3.53 -0.32
CA VAL A 90 11.58 4.99 -0.11
C VAL A 90 12.23 5.26 1.24
N TYR A 91 11.84 4.49 2.24
CA TYR A 91 12.40 4.45 3.58
C TYR A 91 12.66 3.00 3.95
N SER A 92 13.78 2.72 4.60
CA SER A 92 14.12 1.35 5.03
C SER A 92 13.02 0.78 5.93
N TYR A 93 12.96 -0.54 6.03
CA TYR A 93 12.02 -1.20 6.93
C TYR A 93 12.18 -0.70 8.38
N GLU A 94 13.41 -0.55 8.85
CA GLU A 94 13.74 -0.05 10.20
C GLU A 94 13.27 1.39 10.41
N GLU A 95 13.43 2.26 9.42
CA GLU A 95 12.96 3.65 9.47
C GLU A 95 11.43 3.72 9.56
N GLN A 96 10.73 2.85 8.83
CA GLN A 96 9.28 2.75 8.87
C GLN A 96 8.78 2.25 10.23
N VAL A 97 9.41 1.20 10.79
CA VAL A 97 9.12 0.71 12.13
C VAL A 97 9.33 1.81 13.17
N LYS A 98 10.47 2.51 13.12
CA LYS A 98 10.77 3.62 14.03
C LYS A 98 9.69 4.71 13.96
N THR A 99 9.32 5.13 12.75
CA THR A 99 8.26 6.13 12.54
C THR A 99 6.94 5.72 13.17
N LEU A 100 6.55 4.45 13.06
CA LEU A 100 5.29 3.95 13.62
C LEU A 100 5.33 3.84 15.15
N ARG A 101 6.47 3.46 15.74
CA ARG A 101 6.67 3.44 17.20
C ARG A 101 6.61 4.85 17.79
N GLU A 102 7.27 5.82 17.14
CA GLU A 102 7.29 7.22 17.60
C GLU A 102 5.90 7.89 17.57
N ARG A 103 4.98 7.39 16.73
CA ARG A 103 3.59 7.86 16.71
C ARG A 103 2.79 7.47 17.96
N GLY A 104 3.25 6.48 18.74
CA GLY A 104 2.53 6.01 19.94
C GLY A 104 1.14 5.44 19.64
N CYS A 105 0.97 4.80 18.49
CA CYS A 105 -0.29 4.20 18.06
C CYS A 105 -0.30 2.67 18.25
N ASP A 106 -1.44 2.03 18.03
CA ASP A 106 -1.62 0.58 18.24
C ASP A 106 -0.94 -0.31 17.16
N CYS A 107 0.03 0.20 16.40
CA CYS A 107 0.80 -0.62 15.49
C CYS A 107 1.71 -1.58 16.29
N ARG A 108 1.69 -2.85 15.93
CA ARG A 108 2.45 -3.95 16.56
C ARG A 108 3.80 -4.13 15.88
N VAL A 109 4.61 -3.06 15.84
CA VAL A 109 5.90 -2.99 15.14
C VAL A 109 7.07 -2.73 16.06
#